data_AF-A0A5E8A8Z8-F1
#
_entry.id   AF-A0A5E8A8Z8-F1
#
_cell.length_a   1.000
_cell.length_b   1.000
_cell.length_c   1.000
_cell.angle_alpha   90.00
_cell.angle_beta   90.00
_cell.angle_gamma   90.00
#
_symmetry.space_group_name_H-M   'P 1'
#
loop_
_entity.id
_entity.type
_entity.pdbx_description
1 polymer ?
#
loop_
_entity_poly.entity_id
_entity_poly.type
_entity_poly.pdbx_seq_one_letter_code
_entity_poly.pdbx_strand_id
1 'polypeptide(L)'
;MRKQYYLMEEDKNELTPEEKIRKENDLLKLKMMAEQGAKFFEGSETELSPTIENEWLNYIQNFEELHKNAKKISVYKLIGEPTFEAEANLDDASITKKLNELLEYMGEHGVCLDYMDGYDDRVIYKFIVDELFRYEMDDVRMDGMVSHFIYEPEFD
;
A
#
# COMPACT_ATOMS: atom_id res chain seq x y z
N MET A 1 6.30 1.13 -71.56
CA MET A 1 5.85 0.57 -70.27
C MET A 1 6.68 1.17 -69.15
N ARG A 2 6.14 2.13 -68.39
CA ARG A 2 6.77 2.62 -67.15
C ARG A 2 5.90 2.14 -65.99
N LYS A 3 6.45 1.26 -65.14
CA LYS A 3 5.83 0.92 -63.85
C LYS A 3 6.01 2.11 -62.92
N GLN A 4 4.90 2.68 -62.48
CA GLN A 4 4.85 3.74 -61.49
C GLN A 4 4.85 3.04 -60.12
N TYR A 5 5.92 3.22 -59.35
CA TYR A 5 5.99 2.76 -57.97
C TYR A 5 5.10 3.68 -57.13
N TYR A 6 4.00 3.14 -56.60
CA TYR A 6 3.26 3.80 -55.52
C TYR A 6 4.09 3.65 -54.25
N LEU A 7 4.68 4.75 -53.79
CA LEU A 7 5.10 4.88 -52.40
C LEU A 7 3.80 4.93 -51.59
N MET A 8 3.57 3.94 -50.73
CA MET A 8 2.56 4.07 -49.69
C MET A 8 3.05 5.19 -48.77
N GLU A 9 2.28 6.27 -48.67
CA GLU A 9 2.48 7.24 -47.60
C GLU A 9 2.13 6.52 -46.30
N GLU A 10 3.15 6.23 -45.48
CA GLU A 10 2.94 5.80 -44.10
C GLU A 10 2.11 6.86 -43.39
N ASP A 11 1.04 6.42 -42.74
CA ASP A 11 0.07 7.26 -42.04
C ASP A 11 0.77 8.03 -40.90
N LYS A 12 1.22 9.25 -41.16
CA LYS A 12 1.99 10.12 -40.24
C LYS A 12 1.15 10.65 -39.05
N ASN A 13 -0.03 10.08 -38.80
CA ASN A 13 -1.00 10.58 -37.84
C ASN A 13 -1.23 9.66 -36.64
N GLU A 14 -0.54 8.52 -36.55
CA GLU A 14 -0.65 7.64 -35.39
C GLU A 14 0.34 8.02 -34.30
N LEU A 15 -0.17 8.27 -33.10
CA LEU A 15 0.65 8.44 -31.90
C LEU A 15 1.50 7.19 -31.66
N THR A 16 2.74 7.42 -31.23
CA THR A 16 3.59 6.34 -30.72
C THR A 16 2.97 5.70 -29.47
N PRO A 17 3.32 4.44 -29.15
CA PRO A 17 2.84 3.81 -27.91
C PRO A 17 3.15 4.62 -26.65
N GLU A 18 4.33 5.25 -26.59
CA GLU A 18 4.71 6.09 -25.45
C GLU A 18 3.83 7.35 -25.34
N GLU A 19 3.57 8.03 -26.46
CA GLU A 19 2.68 9.20 -26.48
C GLU A 19 1.24 8.85 -26.10
N LYS A 20 0.78 7.64 -26.43
CA LYS A 20 -0.53 7.14 -25.98
C LYS A 20 -0.58 7.04 -24.46
N ILE A 21 0.43 6.42 -23.84
CA ILE A 21 0.52 6.28 -22.38
C ILE A 21 0.63 7.66 -21.70
N ARG A 22 1.40 8.60 -22.25
CA ARG A 22 1.46 9.98 -21.72
C ARG A 22 0.07 10.63 -21.68
N LYS A 23 -0.70 10.51 -22.75
CA LYS A 23 -2.08 11.04 -22.79
C LYS A 23 -3.02 10.32 -21.81
N GLU A 24 -2.84 9.02 -21.59
CA GLU A 24 -3.58 8.27 -20.58
C GLU A 24 -3.25 8.77 -19.16
N ASN A 25 -1.96 9.03 -18.86
CA ASN A 25 -1.54 9.61 -17.59
C ASN A 25 -2.15 10.99 -17.36
N ASP A 26 -2.11 11.86 -18.38
CA ASP A 26 -2.71 13.20 -18.30
C ASP A 26 -4.22 13.12 -18.02
N LEU A 27 -4.92 12.20 -18.70
CA LEU A 27 -6.35 11.99 -18.48
C LEU A 27 -6.64 11.45 -17.06
N LEU A 28 -5.85 10.50 -16.57
CA LEU A 28 -5.96 9.98 -15.21
C LEU A 28 -5.75 11.09 -14.19
N LYS A 29 -4.68 11.89 -14.32
CA LYS A 29 -4.42 13.03 -13.43
C LYS A 29 -5.58 14.01 -13.41
N LEU A 30 -6.12 14.39 -14.57
CA LEU A 30 -7.27 15.29 -14.67
C LEU A 30 -8.51 14.71 -13.96
N LYS A 31 -8.79 13.41 -14.14
CA LYS A 31 -9.87 12.72 -13.42
C LYS A 31 -9.64 12.78 -11.90
N MET A 32 -8.43 12.46 -11.44
CA MET A 32 -8.09 12.46 -10.02
C MET A 32 -8.17 13.86 -9.39
N MET A 33 -7.72 14.89 -10.11
CA MET A 33 -7.90 16.29 -9.71
C MET A 33 -9.38 16.65 -9.54
N ALA A 34 -10.23 16.22 -10.49
CA ALA A 34 -11.65 16.57 -10.51
C ALA A 34 -12.47 15.79 -9.46
N GLU A 35 -12.19 14.50 -9.26
CA GLU A 35 -13.00 13.60 -8.43
C GLU A 35 -12.49 13.46 -7.00
N GLN A 36 -11.16 13.50 -6.79
CA GLN A 36 -10.52 13.27 -5.48
C GLN A 36 -9.79 14.51 -4.95
N GLY A 37 -9.68 15.59 -5.74
CA GLY A 37 -8.96 16.79 -5.35
C GLY A 37 -7.44 16.63 -5.35
N ALA A 38 -6.91 15.65 -6.08
CA ALA A 38 -5.48 15.42 -6.23
C ALA A 38 -4.77 16.67 -6.77
N LYS A 39 -3.50 16.86 -6.38
CA LYS A 39 -2.66 17.96 -6.87
C LYS A 39 -1.38 17.40 -7.46
N PHE A 40 -1.17 17.64 -8.75
CA PHE A 40 0.04 17.30 -9.46
C PHE A 40 0.83 18.59 -9.73
N PHE A 41 2.12 18.58 -9.44
CA PHE A 41 3.00 19.73 -9.63
C PHE A 41 3.91 19.48 -10.83
N GLU A 42 4.05 20.47 -11.69
CA GLU A 42 5.03 20.44 -12.78
C GLU A 42 6.44 20.65 -12.22
N GLY A 43 7.44 19.98 -12.79
CA GLY A 43 8.85 20.24 -12.52
C GLY A 43 9.50 19.40 -11.41
N SER A 44 9.11 18.14 -11.23
CA SER A 44 9.94 17.20 -10.47
C SER A 44 11.32 17.08 -11.11
N GLU A 45 12.39 17.04 -10.30
CA GLU A 45 13.77 16.92 -10.80
C GLU A 45 14.04 15.60 -11.56
N THR A 46 13.12 14.65 -11.45
CA THR A 46 13.10 13.39 -12.20
C THR A 46 11.74 13.21 -12.88
N GLU A 47 11.78 13.12 -14.21
CA GLU A 47 10.62 12.72 -15.02
C GLU A 47 10.55 11.19 -15.00
N LEU A 48 9.44 10.63 -14.50
CA LEU A 48 9.19 9.20 -14.58
C LEU A 48 8.99 8.78 -16.03
N SER A 49 9.35 7.55 -16.38
CA SER A 49 8.93 7.02 -17.67
C SER A 49 7.39 6.95 -17.71
N PRO A 50 6.74 7.17 -18.87
CA PRO A 50 5.28 7.18 -18.95
C PRO A 50 4.64 5.90 -18.42
N THR A 51 5.26 4.75 -18.65
CA THR A 51 4.79 3.45 -18.15
C THR A 51 4.81 3.39 -16.63
N ILE A 52 5.91 3.79 -15.98
CA ILE A 52 6.01 3.74 -14.51
C ILE A 52 5.01 4.71 -13.88
N GLU A 53 4.87 5.90 -14.45
CA GLU A 53 3.88 6.85 -13.99
C GLU A 53 2.45 6.31 -14.16
N ASN A 54 2.16 5.63 -15.27
CA ASN A 54 0.86 5.00 -15.51
C ASN A 54 0.55 3.93 -14.46
N GLU A 55 1.50 3.05 -14.17
CA GLU A 55 1.38 2.02 -13.14
C GLU A 55 1.11 2.65 -11.77
N TRP A 56 1.86 3.70 -11.41
CA TRP A 56 1.67 4.42 -10.16
C TRP A 56 0.30 5.12 -10.08
N LEU A 57 -0.12 5.83 -11.12
CA LEU A 57 -1.43 6.50 -11.15
C LEU A 57 -2.58 5.50 -11.01
N ASN A 58 -2.51 4.36 -11.70
CA ASN A 58 -3.51 3.30 -11.57
C ASN A 58 -3.51 2.68 -10.18
N TYR A 59 -2.35 2.51 -9.55
CA TYR A 59 -2.23 2.03 -8.17
C TYR A 59 -2.93 3.00 -7.19
N ILE A 60 -2.64 4.31 -7.28
CA ILE A 60 -3.30 5.31 -6.43
C ILE A 60 -4.82 5.35 -6.70
N GLN A 61 -5.24 5.29 -7.97
CA GLN A 61 -6.67 5.27 -8.30
C GLN A 61 -7.38 4.05 -7.70
N ASN A 62 -6.77 2.87 -7.77
CA ASN A 62 -7.32 1.65 -7.16
C ASN A 62 -7.42 1.78 -5.63
N PHE A 63 -6.41 2.37 -4.98
CA PHE A 63 -6.45 2.66 -3.55
C PHE A 63 -7.63 3.56 -3.19
N GLU A 64 -7.80 4.68 -3.90
CA GLU A 64 -8.89 5.63 -3.64
C GLU A 64 -10.27 4.97 -3.81
N GLU A 65 -10.44 4.11 -4.81
CA GLU A 65 -11.69 3.39 -5.06
C GLU A 65 -12.02 2.38 -3.96
N LEU A 66 -11.02 1.63 -3.50
CA LEU A 66 -11.16 0.67 -2.39
C LEU A 66 -11.43 1.41 -1.06
N HIS A 67 -10.65 2.44 -0.78
CA HIS A 67 -10.74 3.22 0.45
C HIS A 67 -12.10 3.92 0.59
N LYS A 68 -12.63 4.50 -0.50
CA LYS A 68 -13.92 5.22 -0.49
C LYS A 68 -15.10 4.40 0.04
N ASN A 69 -15.07 3.08 -0.13
CA ASN A 69 -16.15 2.19 0.28
C ASN A 69 -15.70 1.14 1.31
N ALA A 70 -14.51 1.33 1.90
CA ALA A 70 -13.92 0.36 2.81
C ALA A 70 -14.82 0.17 4.04
N LYS A 71 -15.01 -1.10 4.42
CA LYS A 71 -15.64 -1.46 5.68
C LYS A 71 -14.59 -1.41 6.79
N LYS A 72 -15.03 -1.30 8.03
CA LYS A 72 -14.13 -1.50 9.17
C LYS A 72 -13.87 -3.00 9.41
N ILE A 73 -12.63 -3.31 9.75
CA ILE A 73 -12.15 -4.63 10.14
C ILE A 73 -11.16 -4.45 11.28
N SER A 74 -11.16 -5.37 12.25
CA SER A 74 -10.13 -5.38 13.28
C SER A 74 -8.80 -5.91 12.72
N VAL A 75 -7.67 -5.47 13.27
CA VAL A 75 -6.36 -6.02 12.91
C VAL A 75 -6.35 -7.55 13.06
N TYR A 76 -6.97 -8.09 14.12
CA TYR A 76 -7.09 -9.53 14.33
C TYR A 76 -7.77 -10.26 13.16
N LYS A 77 -8.86 -9.70 12.65
CA LYS A 77 -9.59 -10.27 11.51
C LYS A 77 -8.84 -10.07 10.20
N LEU A 78 -8.14 -8.95 10.04
CA LEU A 78 -7.34 -8.67 8.86
C LEU A 78 -6.29 -9.76 8.64
N ILE A 79 -5.58 -10.14 9.72
CA ILE A 79 -4.51 -11.15 9.71
C ILE A 79 -5.01 -12.59 9.80
N GLY A 80 -6.32 -12.85 9.74
CA GLY A 80 -6.88 -14.21 9.65
C GLY A 80 -7.21 -14.90 10.97
N GLU A 81 -7.42 -14.14 12.05
CA GLU A 81 -7.83 -14.65 13.37
C GLU A 81 -6.94 -15.78 13.95
N PRO A 82 -5.61 -15.64 13.95
CA PRO A 82 -4.69 -16.61 14.54
C PRO A 82 -4.95 -16.86 16.04
N THR A 83 -4.53 -18.02 16.54
CA THR A 83 -4.63 -18.35 17.97
C THR A 83 -3.31 -18.04 18.66
N PHE A 84 -3.36 -17.26 19.76
CA PHE A 84 -2.19 -16.93 20.56
C PHE A 84 -2.38 -17.31 22.02
N GLU A 85 -1.26 -17.62 22.67
CA GLU A 85 -1.22 -17.88 24.09
C GLU A 85 -1.21 -16.55 24.86
N ALA A 86 -1.99 -16.46 25.93
CA ALA A 86 -1.95 -15.28 26.79
C ALA A 86 -0.55 -15.13 27.40
N GLU A 87 -0.06 -13.89 27.51
CA GLU A 87 1.28 -13.62 28.07
C GLU A 87 1.49 -14.29 29.44
N ALA A 88 0.43 -14.38 30.26
CA ALA A 88 0.50 -14.87 31.63
C ALA A 88 0.88 -16.36 31.72
N ASN A 89 0.76 -17.08 30.60
CA ASN A 89 1.15 -18.48 30.48
C ASN A 89 2.56 -18.67 29.90
N LEU A 90 3.19 -17.60 29.42
CA LEU A 90 4.52 -17.62 28.81
C LEU A 90 5.58 -17.24 29.84
N ASP A 91 6.66 -18.03 29.89
CA ASP A 91 7.87 -17.65 30.61
C ASP A 91 8.68 -16.58 29.84
N ASP A 92 9.61 -15.92 30.55
CA ASP A 92 10.41 -14.84 29.98
C ASP A 92 11.33 -15.30 28.84
N ALA A 93 11.69 -16.59 28.79
CA ALA A 93 12.48 -17.12 27.67
C ALA A 93 11.62 -17.32 26.41
N SER A 94 10.35 -17.64 26.60
CA SER A 94 9.40 -17.91 25.52
C SER A 94 8.77 -16.64 24.96
N ILE A 95 8.65 -15.57 25.76
CA ILE A 95 7.98 -14.33 25.35
C ILE A 95 8.69 -13.66 24.17
N THR A 96 10.02 -13.52 24.22
CA THR A 96 10.84 -12.95 23.12
C THR A 96 10.66 -13.74 21.82
N LYS A 97 10.70 -15.08 21.92
CA LYS A 97 10.52 -15.95 20.76
C LYS A 97 9.11 -15.78 20.17
N LYS A 98 8.08 -15.75 21.03
CA LYS A 98 6.68 -15.60 20.62
C LYS A 98 6.39 -14.24 20.02
N LEU A 99 7.02 -13.18 20.54
CA LEU A 99 6.93 -11.84 19.97
C LEU A 99 7.50 -11.80 18.55
N ASN A 100 8.70 -12.36 18.34
CA ASN A 100 9.30 -12.41 17.00
C ASN A 100 8.44 -13.20 16.00
N GLU A 101 7.94 -14.38 16.40
CA GLU A 101 7.01 -15.18 15.57
C GLU A 101 5.74 -14.38 15.23
N LEU A 102 5.21 -13.61 16.18
CA LEU A 102 4.01 -12.82 16.01
C LEU A 102 4.24 -11.62 15.08
N LEU A 103 5.36 -10.90 15.22
CA LEU A 103 5.72 -9.78 14.35
C LEU A 103 5.96 -10.24 12.90
N GLU A 104 6.64 -11.37 12.71
CA GLU A 104 6.82 -11.98 11.39
C GLU A 104 5.47 -12.36 10.76
N TYR A 105 4.59 -13.03 11.53
CA TYR A 105 3.26 -13.39 11.06
C TYR A 105 2.42 -12.16 10.67
N MET A 106 2.44 -11.10 11.49
CA MET A 106 1.76 -9.85 11.16
C MET A 106 2.31 -9.25 9.86
N GLY A 107 3.63 -9.23 9.70
CA GLY A 107 4.31 -8.71 8.50
C GLY A 107 3.91 -9.46 7.23
N GLU A 108 3.86 -10.79 7.27
CA GLU A 108 3.38 -11.63 6.17
C GLU A 108 1.92 -11.32 5.78
N HIS A 109 1.12 -10.81 6.72
CA HIS A 109 -0.28 -10.44 6.53
C HIS A 109 -0.49 -8.94 6.33
N GLY A 110 0.58 -8.19 6.01
CA GLY A 110 0.49 -6.77 5.65
C GLY A 110 0.27 -5.84 6.84
N VAL A 111 0.68 -6.24 8.05
CA VAL A 111 0.64 -5.40 9.26
C VAL A 111 2.03 -5.31 9.85
N CYS A 112 2.50 -4.09 10.10
CA CYS A 112 3.78 -3.82 10.75
C CYS A 112 3.55 -3.04 12.04
N LEU A 113 4.35 -3.34 13.07
CA LEU A 113 4.40 -2.57 14.30
C LEU A 113 5.84 -2.14 14.57
N ASP A 114 6.05 -0.83 14.58
CA ASP A 114 7.30 -0.23 15.07
C ASP A 114 7.13 0.24 16.53
N TYR A 115 8.21 0.11 17.29
CA TYR A 115 8.31 0.61 18.65
C TYR A 115 9.76 1.00 18.95
N MET A 116 9.97 1.93 19.88
CA MET A 116 11.32 2.34 20.27
C MET A 116 12.07 1.23 21.01
N ASP A 117 13.39 1.20 20.87
CA ASP A 117 14.23 0.30 21.65
C ASP A 117 14.06 0.52 23.16
N GLY A 118 14.08 -0.57 23.93
CA GLY A 118 14.06 -0.54 25.39
C GLY A 118 12.73 -0.90 26.04
N TYR A 119 11.69 -1.20 25.26
CA TYR A 119 10.49 -1.84 25.80
C TYR A 119 10.75 -3.31 26.13
N ASP A 120 10.12 -3.77 27.20
CA ASP A 120 10.09 -5.18 27.56
C ASP A 120 9.23 -5.96 26.54
N ASP A 121 9.73 -7.08 26.04
CA ASP A 121 9.04 -7.91 25.05
C ASP A 121 7.64 -8.35 25.52
N ARG A 122 7.46 -8.56 26.82
CA ARG A 122 6.16 -8.91 27.40
C ARG A 122 5.16 -7.77 27.27
N VAL A 123 5.61 -6.52 27.41
CA VAL A 123 4.76 -5.33 27.25
C VAL A 123 4.28 -5.24 25.80
N ILE A 124 5.20 -5.37 24.84
CA ILE A 124 4.85 -5.30 23.41
C ILE A 124 3.94 -6.47 23.01
N TYR A 125 4.28 -7.69 23.43
CA TYR A 125 3.45 -8.87 23.15
C TYR A 125 2.03 -8.70 23.69
N LYS A 126 1.91 -8.24 24.95
CA LYS A 126 0.62 -7.97 25.58
C LYS A 126 -0.16 -6.90 24.83
N PHE A 127 0.47 -5.79 24.47
CA PHE A 127 -0.14 -4.72 23.69
C PHE A 127 -0.72 -5.25 22.37
N ILE A 128 0.03 -6.08 21.64
CA ILE A 128 -0.45 -6.63 20.37
C ILE A 128 -1.75 -7.43 20.58
N VAL A 129 -1.70 -8.39 21.51
CA VAL A 129 -2.80 -9.35 21.73
C VAL A 129 -4.03 -8.69 22.36
N ASP A 130 -3.83 -7.80 23.34
CA ASP A 130 -4.93 -7.22 24.12
C ASP A 130 -5.51 -5.95 23.50
N GLU A 131 -4.70 -5.18 22.75
CA GLU A 131 -5.07 -3.85 22.27
C GLU A 131 -5.03 -3.74 20.75
N LEU A 132 -3.87 -3.90 20.12
CA LEU A 132 -3.70 -3.68 18.68
C LEU A 132 -4.66 -4.55 17.85
N PHE A 133 -4.85 -5.80 18.24
CA PHE A 133 -5.77 -6.73 17.59
C PHE A 133 -7.24 -6.30 17.62
N ARG A 134 -7.63 -5.46 18.59
CA ARG A 134 -8.97 -4.89 18.69
C ARG A 134 -9.10 -3.57 17.94
N TYR A 135 -7.98 -2.99 17.48
CA TYR A 135 -8.01 -1.77 16.71
C TYR A 135 -8.75 -2.00 15.39
N GLU A 136 -9.73 -1.15 15.10
CA GLU A 136 -10.53 -1.18 13.88
C GLU A 136 -9.93 -0.24 12.84
N MET A 137 -9.67 -0.77 11.65
CA MET A 137 -9.09 -0.07 10.52
C MET A 137 -9.94 -0.30 9.26
N ASP A 138 -9.64 0.43 8.18
CA ASP A 138 -10.31 0.22 6.90
C ASP A 138 -9.81 -1.07 6.23
N ASP A 139 -10.74 -1.92 5.78
CA ASP A 139 -10.46 -3.17 5.05
C ASP A 139 -10.09 -2.87 3.61
N VAL A 140 -8.92 -2.25 3.44
CA VAL A 140 -8.29 -2.00 2.15
C VAL A 140 -7.20 -3.05 1.97
N ARG A 141 -7.26 -3.80 0.88
CA ARG A 141 -6.30 -4.87 0.56
C ARG A 141 -5.76 -4.67 -0.84
N MET A 142 -4.47 -4.42 -0.93
CA MET A 142 -3.75 -4.21 -2.18
C MET A 142 -2.37 -4.84 -2.09
N ASP A 143 -1.91 -5.41 -3.21
CA ASP A 143 -0.59 -6.02 -3.27
C ASP A 143 0.50 -4.97 -2.98
N GLY A 144 1.48 -5.35 -2.14
CA GLY A 144 2.52 -4.44 -1.67
C GLY A 144 2.10 -3.38 -0.63
N MET A 145 0.82 -3.33 -0.23
CA MET A 145 0.37 -2.40 0.80
C MET A 145 0.54 -2.99 2.21
N VAL A 146 1.11 -2.20 3.12
CA VAL A 146 1.30 -2.57 4.53
C VAL A 146 0.66 -1.51 5.41
N SER A 147 -0.11 -1.95 6.40
CA SER A 147 -0.64 -1.08 7.46
C SER A 147 0.38 -0.97 8.57
N HIS A 148 0.84 0.25 8.82
CA HIS A 148 1.93 0.50 9.72
C HIS A 148 1.44 1.14 11.01
N PHE A 149 1.72 0.50 12.14
CA PHE A 149 1.39 0.98 13.47
C PHE A 149 2.67 1.38 14.21
N ILE A 150 2.56 2.36 15.09
CA ILE A 150 3.64 2.79 15.96
C ILE A 150 3.12 2.69 17.39
N TYR A 151 3.84 1.95 18.24
CA TYR A 151 3.62 1.96 19.67
C TYR A 151 4.43 3.08 20.31
N GLU A 152 3.72 4.08 20.83
CA GLU A 152 4.26 5.17 21.64
C GLU A 152 3.50 5.25 22.96
N PRO A 153 4.20 5.43 24.10
CA PRO A 153 3.55 5.60 25.39
C PRO A 153 2.87 6.95 25.44
N GLU A 154 1.68 7.00 26.03
CA GLU A 154 1.03 8.25 26.38
C GLU A 154 1.87 8.92 27.50
N PHE A 155 2.47 10.07 27.19
CA PHE A 155 3.08 10.93 28.21
C PHE A 155 1.97 11.79 28.83
N ASP A 156 1.58 11.47 30.06
CA ASP A 156 0.78 12.35 30.92
C ASP A 156 1.57 13.59 31.39
#